data_AF-A0A945ZJD1-F1
#
_entry.id   AF-A0A945ZJD1-F1
#
_cell.length_a   1.000
_cell.length_b   1.000
_cell.length_c   1.000
_cell.angle_alpha   90.00
_cell.angle_beta   90.00
_cell.angle_gamma   90.00
#
_symmetry.space_group_name_H-M   'P 1'
#
loop_
_entity.id
_entity.type
_entity.pdbx_description
1 polymer ?
#
loop_
_entity_poly.entity_id
_entity_poly.type
_entity_poly.pdbx_seq_one_letter_code
_entity_poly.pdbx_strand_id
1 'polypeptide(L)'
;MKLKSNIWKLLILRTASTRLYTMILAVYFLSLPGVTIPQVGLYAAVGYLTEFLLAIPTGYLSDRLGHKKMLVLSRISALLGVICFIVGSSLTWFILGSF
;
A
#
# COMPACT_ATOMS: atom_id res chain seq x y z
N MET A 1 30.10 16.31 0.46
CA MET A 1 29.24 15.33 1.17
C MET A 1 27.80 15.84 1.27
N LYS A 2 26.95 15.67 0.23
CA LYS A 2 25.51 16.03 0.28
C LYS A 2 24.60 14.91 0.82
N LEU A 3 25.14 13.72 1.10
CA LEU A 3 24.37 12.55 1.54
C LEU A 3 23.83 12.67 2.97
N LYS A 4 24.64 13.09 3.96
CA LYS A 4 24.24 13.15 5.37
C LYS A 4 23.03 14.06 5.63
N SER A 5 22.92 15.18 4.91
CA SER A 5 21.84 16.17 5.11
C SER A 5 20.45 15.66 4.68
N ASN A 6 20.38 14.71 3.73
CA ASN A 6 19.09 14.21 3.23
C ASN A 6 18.58 12.95 3.97
N ILE A 7 19.37 12.35 4.86
CA ILE A 7 18.98 11.15 5.61
C ILE A 7 17.72 11.42 6.44
N TRP A 8 17.65 12.58 7.10
CA TRP A 8 16.50 12.92 7.92
C TRP A 8 15.21 13.10 7.09
N LYS A 9 15.30 13.69 5.89
CA LYS A 9 14.15 13.78 4.96
C LYS A 9 13.65 12.40 4.56
N LEU A 10 14.56 11.47 4.32
CA LEU A 10 14.26 10.10 3.97
C LEU A 10 13.65 9.34 5.17
N LEU A 11 14.12 9.63 6.38
CA LEU A 11 13.56 9.10 7.62
C LEU A 11 12.11 9.58 7.82
N ILE A 12 11.85 10.90 7.74
CA ILE A 12 10.50 11.46 7.83
C ILE A 12 9.58 10.85 6.77
N LEU A 13 10.05 10.77 5.52
CA LEU A 13 9.29 10.15 4.44
C LEU A 13 8.99 8.67 4.68
N ARG A 14 9.90 7.90 5.26
CA ARG A 14 9.65 6.49 5.60
C ARG A 14 8.66 6.37 6.76
N THR A 15 8.84 7.13 7.83
CA THR A 15 7.98 7.09 9.01
C THR A 15 6.55 7.54 8.69
N ALA A 16 6.37 8.61 7.92
CA ALA A 16 5.05 9.09 7.52
C ALA A 16 4.29 8.11 6.61
N SER A 17 4.99 7.14 6.03
CA SER A 17 4.43 6.21 5.06
C SER A 17 4.16 4.83 5.63
N THR A 18 4.33 4.65 6.94
CA THR A 18 3.96 3.39 7.58
C THR A 18 2.44 3.27 7.55
N ARG A 19 1.95 2.16 6.99
CA ARG A 19 0.51 1.88 6.89
C ARG A 19 0.01 1.38 8.26
N LEU A 20 -0.19 2.30 9.22
CA LEU A 20 -0.67 1.96 10.58
C LEU A 20 -2.13 1.49 10.60
N TYR A 21 -2.91 1.85 9.58
CA TYR A 21 -4.35 1.58 9.50
C TYR A 21 -4.69 0.15 9.05
N THR A 22 -3.72 -0.65 8.61
CA THR A 22 -3.96 -2.01 8.08
C THR A 22 -4.53 -2.96 9.11
N MET A 23 -4.08 -2.86 10.36
CA MET A 23 -4.62 -3.66 11.48
C MET A 23 -6.09 -3.31 11.78
N ILE A 24 -6.45 -2.02 11.70
CA ILE A 24 -7.81 -1.54 11.95
C ILE A 24 -8.74 -1.93 10.78
N LEU A 25 -8.23 -1.87 9.54
CA LEU A 25 -8.97 -2.25 8.34
C LEU A 25 -9.47 -3.70 8.40
N ALA A 26 -8.63 -4.64 8.81
CA ALA A 26 -9.03 -6.05 8.92
C ALA A 26 -10.24 -6.24 9.87
N VAL A 27 -10.26 -5.51 10.99
CA VAL A 27 -11.39 -5.54 11.94
C VAL A 27 -12.63 -4.85 11.37
N TYR A 28 -12.45 -3.74 10.65
CA TYR A 28 -13.55 -3.05 9.95
C TYR A 28 -14.25 -3.94 8.92
N PHE A 29 -13.51 -4.74 8.15
CA PHE A 29 -14.14 -5.63 7.17
C PHE A 29 -15.01 -6.72 7.80
N LEU A 30 -14.69 -7.15 9.02
CA LEU A 30 -15.51 -8.11 9.76
C LEU A 30 -16.83 -7.51 10.28
N SER A 31 -16.93 -6.18 10.37
CA SER A 31 -18.19 -5.51 10.74
C SER A 31 -19.14 -5.30 9.55
N LEU A 32 -18.68 -5.58 8.32
CA LEU A 32 -19.54 -5.49 7.14
C LEU A 32 -20.53 -6.66 7.07
N PRO A 33 -21.78 -6.39 6.67
CA PRO A 33 -22.81 -7.43 6.59
C PRO A 33 -22.45 -8.48 5.52
N GLY A 34 -22.52 -9.76 5.91
CA GLY A 34 -22.29 -10.90 5.00
C GLY A 34 -20.82 -11.26 4.78
N VAL A 35 -19.88 -10.61 5.48
CA VAL A 35 -18.44 -10.95 5.41
C VAL A 35 -18.09 -12.02 6.44
N THR A 36 -17.39 -13.06 6.00
CA THR A 36 -16.89 -14.14 6.87
C THR A 36 -15.38 -14.06 7.05
N ILE A 37 -14.88 -14.56 8.18
CA ILE A 37 -13.44 -14.58 8.51
C ILE A 37 -12.59 -15.24 7.40
N PRO A 38 -12.97 -16.41 6.83
CA PRO A 38 -12.18 -17.05 5.78
C PRO A 38 -12.10 -16.21 4.50
N GLN A 39 -13.15 -15.44 4.17
CA GLN A 39 -13.14 -14.55 3.02
C GLN A 39 -12.10 -13.46 3.20
N VAL A 40 -12.10 -12.76 4.34
CA VAL A 40 -11.11 -11.70 4.64
C VAL A 40 -9.68 -12.24 4.53
N GLY A 41 -9.42 -13.45 5.04
CA GLY A 41 -8.12 -14.11 4.90
C GLY A 41 -7.72 -14.37 3.44
N LEU A 42 -8.65 -14.84 2.61
CA LEU A 42 -8.42 -15.08 1.19
C LEU A 42 -8.14 -13.77 0.43
N TYR A 43 -8.87 -12.71 0.74
CA TYR A 43 -8.63 -11.38 0.18
C TYR A 43 -7.27 -10.81 0.59
N ALA A 44 -6.87 -10.97 1.85
CA ALA A 44 -5.54 -10.59 2.32
C ALA A 44 -4.44 -11.36 1.56
N ALA A 45 -4.62 -12.67 1.36
CA ALA A 45 -3.70 -13.49 0.59
C ALA A 45 -3.54 -12.99 -0.86
N VAL A 46 -4.65 -12.66 -1.54
CA VAL A 46 -4.62 -12.09 -2.91
C VAL A 46 -3.94 -10.73 -2.92
N GLY A 47 -4.18 -9.88 -1.92
CA GLY A 47 -3.49 -8.60 -1.75
C GLY A 47 -1.97 -8.78 -1.67
N TYR A 48 -1.49 -9.66 -0.78
CA TYR A 48 -0.06 -9.94 -0.64
C TYR A 48 0.56 -10.60 -1.88
N LEU A 49 -0.18 -11.48 -2.56
CA LEU A 49 0.25 -12.05 -3.84
C LEU A 49 0.43 -10.97 -4.91
N THR A 50 -0.49 -10.01 -4.96
CA THR A 50 -0.41 -8.88 -5.90
C THR A 50 0.80 -8.01 -5.58
N GLU A 51 1.03 -7.67 -4.31
CA GLU A 51 2.20 -6.89 -3.85
C GLU A 51 3.52 -7.63 -4.18
N PHE A 52 3.54 -8.95 -3.98
CA PHE A 52 4.67 -9.80 -4.34
C PHE A 52 4.96 -9.80 -5.85
N LEU A 53 3.91 -9.96 -6.69
CA LEU A 53 4.05 -9.94 -8.14
C LEU A 53 4.48 -8.56 -8.66
N LEU A 54 4.00 -7.48 -8.04
CA LEU A 54 4.35 -6.11 -8.40
C LEU A 54 5.74 -5.69 -7.91
N ALA A 55 6.33 -6.36 -6.91
CA ALA A 55 7.65 -6.00 -6.37
C ALA A 55 8.76 -6.03 -7.44
N ILE A 56 8.74 -7.03 -8.33
CA ILE A 56 9.74 -7.20 -9.40
C ILE A 56 9.61 -6.10 -10.48
N PRO A 57 8.44 -5.89 -11.14
CA PRO A 57 8.30 -4.88 -12.17
C PRO A 57 8.46 -3.46 -11.63
N THR A 58 8.01 -3.18 -10.40
CA THR A 58 8.21 -1.87 -9.76
C THR A 58 9.68 -1.62 -9.41
N GLY A 59 10.42 -2.66 -9.00
CA GLY A 59 11.87 -2.60 -8.82
C GLY A 59 12.58 -2.24 -10.12
N TYR A 60 12.26 -2.94 -11.22
CA TYR A 60 12.80 -2.62 -12.54
C TYR A 60 12.43 -1.19 -13.00
N LEU A 61 11.19 -0.75 -12.75
CA LEU A 61 10.74 0.62 -13.06
C LEU A 61 11.54 1.67 -12.27
N SER A 62 11.86 1.39 -10.99
CA SER A 62 12.66 2.28 -10.14
C SER A 62 14.03 2.54 -10.73
N ASP A 63 14.67 1.49 -11.26
CA ASP A 63 16.00 1.56 -11.83
C ASP A 63 16.01 2.33 -13.16
N ARG A 64 14.95 2.21 -13.96
CA ARG A 64 14.81 2.94 -15.24
C ARG A 64 14.38 4.40 -15.11
N LEU A 65 13.38 4.69 -14.27
CA LEU A 65 12.81 6.05 -14.12
C LEU A 65 13.64 6.92 -13.16
N GLY A 66 14.50 6.29 -12.36
CA GLY A 66 15.31 6.93 -11.34
C GLY A 66 14.58 7.07 -10.00
N HIS A 67 15.34 6.91 -8.93
CA HIS A 67 14.81 6.81 -7.56
C HIS A 67 13.86 7.94 -7.13
N LYS A 68 14.15 9.20 -7.49
CA LYS A 68 13.31 10.33 -7.05
C LYS A 68 11.91 10.32 -7.67
N LYS A 69 11.81 10.01 -8.97
CA LYS A 69 10.53 9.96 -9.68
C LYS A 69 9.70 8.77 -9.20
N MET A 70 10.35 7.62 -9.03
CA MET A 70 9.68 6.44 -8.49
C MET A 70 9.16 6.67 -7.06
N LEU A 71 9.90 7.40 -6.23
CA LEU A 71 9.47 7.75 -4.87
C LEU A 71 8.22 8.64 -4.90
N VAL A 72 8.09 9.58 -5.84
CA VAL A 72 6.85 10.37 -5.98
C VAL A 72 5.70 9.49 -6.48
N LEU A 73 5.96 8.65 -7.49
CA LEU A 73 4.94 7.77 -8.06
C LEU A 73 4.35 6.79 -7.03
N SER A 74 5.21 6.19 -6.20
CA SER A 74 4.76 5.29 -5.13
C SER A 74 3.96 5.99 -4.04
N ARG A 75 4.14 7.30 -3.87
CA ARG A 75 3.31 8.11 -2.96
C ARG A 75 1.95 8.40 -3.54
N ILE A 76 1.89 8.70 -4.84
CA ILE A 76 0.62 8.88 -5.55
C ILE A 76 -0.18 7.56 -5.54
N SER A 77 0.46 6.43 -5.82
CA SER A 77 -0.22 5.12 -5.77
C SER A 77 -0.72 4.79 -4.36
N ALA A 78 0.08 5.05 -3.33
CA ALA A 78 -0.34 4.85 -1.93
C ALA A 78 -1.55 5.73 -1.55
N LEU A 79 -1.60 6.98 -2.01
CA LEU A 79 -2.76 7.85 -1.80
C LEU A 79 -4.01 7.33 -2.52
N LEU A 80 -3.86 6.85 -3.75
CA LEU A 80 -4.97 6.22 -4.48
C LEU A 80 -5.48 4.97 -3.76
N GLY A 81 -4.59 4.14 -3.22
CA GLY A 81 -4.96 2.97 -2.42
C GLY A 81 -5.75 3.36 -1.16
N VAL A 82 -5.34 4.42 -0.46
CA VAL A 82 -6.10 4.97 0.67
C VAL A 82 -7.48 5.47 0.26
N ILE A 83 -7.60 6.16 -0.88
CA ILE A 83 -8.89 6.62 -1.41
C ILE A 83 -9.80 5.43 -1.72
N CYS A 84 -9.28 4.35 -2.30
CA CYS A 84 -10.02 3.10 -2.52
C CYS A 84 -10.58 2.53 -1.21
N PHE A 85 -9.80 2.55 -0.13
CA PHE A 85 -10.26 2.09 1.19
C PHE A 85 -11.33 3.00 1.82
N ILE A 86 -11.28 4.31 1.57
CA ILE A 86 -12.26 5.27 2.11
C ILE A 86 -13.61 5.16 1.39
N VAL A 87 -13.58 5.03 0.07
CA VAL A 87 -14.81 4.96 -0.77
C VAL A 87 -15.41 3.55 -0.74
N GLY A 88 -14.59 2.54 -0.50
CA GLY A 88 -14.97 1.15 -0.61
C GLY A 88 -15.85 0.63 0.51
N SER A 89 -17.12 0.36 0.19
CA SER A 89 -18.06 -0.34 1.08
C SER A 89 -18.08 -1.87 0.88
N SER A 90 -17.15 -2.41 0.09
CA SER A 90 -17.11 -3.83 -0.30
C SER A 90 -15.68 -4.38 -0.34
N LEU A 91 -15.54 -5.70 -0.16
CA LEU A 91 -14.28 -6.44 -0.22
C LEU A 91 -13.51 -6.31 -1.54
N THR A 92 -14.16 -5.98 -2.65
CA THR A 92 -13.47 -5.72 -3.92
C THR A 92 -12.57 -4.50 -3.86
N TRP A 93 -12.99 -3.47 -3.13
CA TRP A 93 -12.18 -2.27 -2.90
C TRP A 93 -10.95 -2.55 -2.05
N PHE A 94 -10.95 -3.62 -1.27
CA PHE A 94 -9.78 -4.03 -0.51
C PHE A 94 -8.65 -4.51 -1.42
N ILE A 95 -8.97 -5.33 -2.42
CA ILE A 95 -7.98 -5.78 -3.42
C ILE A 95 -7.43 -4.56 -4.19
N LEU A 96 -8.32 -3.67 -4.62
CA LEU A 96 -7.96 -2.44 -5.34
C LEU A 96 -7.25 -1.39 -4.47
N GLY A 97 -7.24 -1.53 -3.14
CA GLY A 97 -6.49 -0.64 -2.26
C GLY A 97 -5.12 -1.19 -1.86
N SER A 98 -4.86 -2.48 -2.12
CA SER A 98 -3.73 -3.22 -1.54
C SER A 98 -2.42 -3.11 -2.35
N PHE A 99 -2.38 -2.32 -3.43
CA PHE A 99 -1.18 -2.11 -4.27
C PHE A 99 -0.35 -0.88 -3.88
#